data_AF-A0AAE9ADG5-F1
#
_entry.id   AF-A0AAE9ADG5-F1
#
_cell.length_a   1.000
_cell.length_b   1.000
_cell.length_c   1.000
_cell.angle_alpha   90.00
_cell.angle_beta   90.00
_cell.angle_gamma   90.00
#
_symmetry.space_group_name_H-M   'P 1'
#
loop_
_entity.id
_entity.type
_entity.pdbx_description
1 polymer ?
#
loop_
_entity_poly.entity_id
_entity_poly.type
_entity_poly.pdbx_seq_one_letter_code
_entity_poly.pdbx_strand_id
1 'polypeptide(L)'
;MSIYELCCDMIDVTLDLSSIYGVSENGSNYDERSSSVIRLKSEQIMFLRQVNKHLALVFIMKEDGNEKAGFIDHNFGVFKAGIEQVFKVKNRGVNF
;
A
#
# COMPACT_ATOMS: atom_id res chain seq x y z
N MET A 1 12.26 7.03 13.59
CA MET A 1 12.99 5.77 13.32
C MET A 1 12.11 4.55 13.57
N SER A 2 11.52 4.38 14.76
CA SER A 2 10.69 3.19 15.08
C SER A 2 9.50 2.94 14.15
N ILE A 3 8.74 3.98 13.78
CA ILE A 3 7.59 3.82 12.86
C ILE A 3 8.03 3.35 11.46
N TYR A 4 9.17 3.84 10.98
CA TYR A 4 9.70 3.45 9.68
C TYR A 4 10.08 1.97 9.68
N GLU A 5 10.78 1.52 10.73
CA GLU A 5 11.15 0.11 10.93
C GLU A 5 9.90 -0.78 11.02
N LEU A 6 8.89 -0.36 11.78
CA LEU A 6 7.62 -1.09 11.86
C LEU A 6 6.92 -1.20 10.49
N CYS A 7 6.97 -0.16 9.66
CA CYS A 7 6.45 -0.23 8.29
C CYS A 7 7.27 -1.18 7.40
N CYS A 8 8.59 -1.27 7.59
CA CYS A 8 9.43 -2.26 6.92
C CYS A 8 9.01 -3.69 7.33
N ASP A 9 8.88 -3.95 8.63
CA ASP A 9 8.43 -5.24 9.15
C ASP A 9 7.05 -5.63 8.57
N MET A 10 6.14 -4.66 8.42
CA MET A 10 4.84 -4.90 7.79
C MET A 10 4.96 -5.36 6.33
N ILE A 11 5.88 -4.77 5.57
CA ILE A 11 6.11 -5.16 4.17
C ILE A 11 6.65 -6.58 4.12
N ASP A 12 7.64 -6.90 4.94
CA ASP A 12 8.25 -8.24 4.98
C ASP A 12 7.21 -9.31 5.34
N VAL A 13 6.44 -9.11 6.41
CA VAL A 13 5.36 -10.03 6.80
C VAL A 13 4.34 -10.22 5.68
N THR A 14 3.96 -9.13 5.00
CA THR A 14 2.97 -9.20 3.90
C THR A 14 3.53 -10.00 2.73
N LEU A 15 4.76 -9.72 2.29
CA LEU A 15 5.37 -10.37 1.14
C LEU A 15 5.75 -11.83 1.42
N ASP A 16 6.22 -12.16 2.61
CA ASP A 16 6.54 -13.53 2.99
C ASP A 16 5.29 -14.42 3.00
N LEU A 17 4.17 -13.92 3.56
CA LEU A 17 2.88 -14.63 3.49
C LEU A 17 2.38 -14.76 2.05
N SER A 18 2.46 -13.70 1.25
CA SER A 18 2.11 -13.75 -0.17
C SER A 18 3.00 -14.70 -0.96
N SER A 19 4.25 -14.92 -0.55
CA SER A 19 5.15 -15.88 -1.20
C SER A 19 4.77 -17.34 -0.95
N ILE A 20 4.08 -17.62 0.18
CA ILE A 20 3.61 -18.97 0.50
C ILE A 20 2.23 -19.22 -0.12
N TYR A 21 1.32 -18.25 -0.04
CA TYR A 21 -0.11 -18.45 -0.35
C TYR A 21 -0.67 -17.56 -1.45
N GLY A 22 0.06 -16.52 -1.86
CA GLY A 22 -0.41 -15.47 -2.78
C GLY A 22 0.31 -15.43 -4.12
N VAL A 23 1.13 -16.44 -4.44
CA VAL A 23 1.84 -16.50 -5.71
C VAL A 23 0.83 -16.72 -6.83
N SER A 24 0.71 -15.71 -7.70
CA SER A 24 -0.11 -15.79 -8.90
C SER A 24 0.45 -16.79 -9.92
N GLU A 25 -0.35 -17.17 -10.92
CA GLU A 25 0.11 -18.05 -12.02
C GLU A 25 1.35 -17.52 -12.75
N ASN A 26 1.58 -16.20 -12.69
CA ASN A 26 2.73 -15.53 -13.29
C ASN A 26 3.99 -15.55 -12.41
N GLY A 27 3.94 -16.20 -11.24
CA GLY A 27 5.03 -16.27 -10.28
C GLY A 27 5.24 -15.00 -9.46
N SER A 28 4.37 -13.99 -9.58
CA SER A 28 4.44 -12.78 -8.74
C SER A 28 3.65 -12.96 -7.45
N ASN A 29 4.26 -12.58 -6.33
CA ASN A 29 3.66 -12.48 -5.00
C ASN A 29 3.16 -11.05 -4.67
N TYR A 30 3.30 -10.12 -5.61
CA TYR A 30 2.88 -8.73 -5.47
C TYR A 30 2.17 -8.24 -6.74
N ASP A 31 0.92 -7.80 -6.61
CA ASP A 31 0.05 -7.43 -7.72
C ASP A 31 -0.90 -6.27 -7.36
N GLU A 32 -1.81 -5.94 -8.28
CA GLU A 32 -2.75 -4.81 -8.13
C GLU A 32 -3.74 -4.97 -6.97
N ARG A 33 -3.91 -6.19 -6.45
CA ARG A 33 -4.80 -6.52 -5.33
C ARG A 33 -4.03 -6.66 -4.01
N SER A 34 -2.69 -6.62 -4.04
CA SER A 34 -1.87 -6.71 -2.85
C SER A 34 -2.22 -5.61 -1.86
N SER A 35 -2.66 -6.06 -0.70
CA SER A 35 -3.06 -5.22 0.42
C SER A 35 -2.93 -5.98 1.73
N SER A 36 -2.73 -5.26 2.83
CA SER A 36 -2.66 -5.84 4.17
C SER A 36 -3.24 -4.86 5.19
N VAL A 37 -3.79 -5.40 6.29
CA VAL A 37 -4.31 -4.65 7.42
C VAL A 37 -3.85 -5.33 8.70
N ILE A 38 -3.06 -4.64 9.52
CA ILE A 38 -2.56 -5.16 10.79
C ILE A 38 -3.05 -4.24 11.91
N ARG A 39 -3.83 -4.80 12.84
CA ARG A 39 -4.29 -4.09 14.03
C ARG A 39 -3.30 -4.31 15.16
N LEU A 40 -2.74 -3.21 15.67
CA LEU A 40 -1.84 -3.20 16.81
C LEU A 40 -2.63 -3.09 18.11
N LYS A 41 -2.05 -3.59 19.21
CA LYS A 41 -2.66 -3.46 20.55
C LYS A 41 -2.78 -2.01 21.04
N SER A 42 -2.07 -1.07 20.41
CA SER A 42 -2.03 0.36 20.73
C SER A 42 -3.17 1.19 20.12
N GLU A 43 -4.31 0.57 19.77
CA GLU A 43 -5.42 1.24 19.04
C GLU A 43 -4.96 1.87 17.71
N GLN A 44 -3.96 1.28 17.07
CA GLN A 44 -3.45 1.72 15.77
C GLN A 44 -3.66 0.63 14.74
N ILE A 45 -4.01 1.03 13.54
CA ILE A 45 -4.19 0.14 12.39
C ILE A 45 -3.18 0.53 11.34
N MET A 46 -2.39 -0.44 10.90
CA MET A 46 -1.49 -0.30 9.78
C MET A 46 -2.16 -0.84 8.52
N PHE A 47 -2.06 -0.10 7.43
CA PHE A 47 -2.58 -0.45 6.13
C PHE A 47 -1.44 -0.48 5.13
N LEU A 48 -1.42 -1.52 4.29
CA LEU A 48 -0.60 -1.58 3.09
C LEU A 48 -1.53 -1.69 1.89
N ARG A 49 -1.23 -0.92 0.83
CA ARG A 49 -1.92 -0.97 -0.45
C ARG A 49 -0.94 -0.81 -1.60
N GLN A 50 -1.09 -1.60 -2.65
CA GLN A 50 -0.27 -1.47 -3.86
C GLN A 50 -0.59 -0.18 -4.64
N VAL A 51 0.45 0.56 -4.99
CA VAL A 51 0.37 1.76 -5.83
C VAL A 51 0.73 1.42 -7.27
N ASN A 52 1.85 0.74 -7.49
CA ASN A 52 2.23 0.19 -8.79
C ASN A 52 3.12 -1.05 -8.59
N LYS A 53 3.65 -1.63 -9.67
CA LYS A 53 4.49 -2.84 -9.60
C LYS A 53 5.71 -2.75 -8.67
N HIS A 54 6.15 -1.55 -8.30
CA HIS A 54 7.35 -1.30 -7.51
C HIS A 54 7.10 -0.53 -6.21
N LEU A 55 5.91 0.04 -6.02
CA LEU A 55 5.60 0.94 -4.91
C LEU A 55 4.37 0.47 -4.15
N ALA A 56 4.48 0.40 -2.83
CA ALA A 56 3.39 0.24 -1.89
C ALA A 56 3.22 1.50 -1.05
N LEU A 57 1.98 1.85 -0.71
CA LEU A 57 1.69 2.84 0.32
C LEU A 57 1.46 2.09 1.63
N VAL A 58 2.24 2.44 2.65
CA VAL A 58 2.03 2.02 4.03
C VAL A 58 1.61 3.23 4.86
N PHE A 59 0.49 3.13 5.56
CA PHE A 59 0.00 4.21 6.41
C PHE A 59 -0.56 3.66 7.73
N ILE A 60 -0.46 4.47 8.78
CA ILE A 60 -0.90 4.13 10.13
C ILE A 60 -1.98 5.13 10.53
N MET A 61 -3.13 4.61 10.98
CA MET A 61 -4.22 5.43 11.52
C MET A 61 -4.55 4.98 12.93
N LYS A 62 -5.08 5.90 13.72
CA LYS A 62 -5.64 5.54 15.02
C LYS A 62 -7.01 4.93 14.76
N GLU A 63 -7.31 3.81 15.39
CA GLU A 63 -8.64 3.24 15.39
C GLU A 63 -9.60 4.23 16.03
N ASP A 64 -10.40 4.89 15.18
CA ASP A 64 -11.57 5.64 15.61
C ASP A 64 -12.80 4.82 15.24
N GLY A 65 -13.76 4.69 16.17
CA GLY A 65 -14.96 3.89 15.95
C GLY A 65 -15.88 4.37 14.82
N ASN A 66 -15.50 5.45 14.10
CA ASN A 66 -16.19 6.02 12.96
C ASN A 66 -15.46 5.79 11.62
N GLU A 67 -14.31 5.11 11.62
CA GLU A 67 -13.56 4.79 10.40
C GLU A 67 -14.37 3.89 9.48
N LYS A 68 -14.94 4.46 8.42
CA LYS A 68 -15.59 3.69 7.37
C LYS A 68 -14.52 3.25 6.38
N ALA A 69 -14.17 1.96 6.39
CA ALA A 69 -13.23 1.34 5.45
C ALA A 69 -13.46 1.78 3.99
N GLY A 70 -14.72 1.95 3.58
CA GLY A 70 -15.07 2.41 2.22
C GLY A 70 -14.57 3.81 1.87
N PHE A 71 -14.50 4.76 2.82
CA PHE A 71 -13.92 6.09 2.54
C PHE A 71 -12.41 6.02 2.39
N ILE A 72 -11.75 5.17 3.18
CA ILE A 72 -10.31 4.95 3.09
C ILE A 72 -9.96 4.35 1.72
N ASP A 73 -10.68 3.31 1.30
CA ASP A 73 -10.46 2.69 -0.01
C ASP A 73 -10.78 3.66 -1.16
N HIS A 74 -11.82 4.48 -1.05
CA HIS A 74 -12.13 5.52 -2.05
C HIS A 74 -11.00 6.56 -2.15
N ASN A 75 -10.57 7.13 -1.03
CA ASN A 75 -9.50 8.12 -0.99
C ASN A 75 -8.18 7.54 -1.49
N PHE A 76 -7.89 6.28 -1.15
CA PHE A 76 -6.72 5.58 -1.69
C PHE A 76 -6.79 5.44 -3.21
N GLY A 77 -7.96 5.12 -3.77
CA GLY A 77 -8.16 5.07 -5.22
C GLY A 77 -7.88 6.41 -5.90
N VAL A 78 -8.39 7.51 -5.33
CA VAL A 78 -8.11 8.88 -5.82
C VAL A 78 -6.61 9.19 -5.75
N PHE A 79 -5.95 8.86 -4.63
CA PHE A 79 -4.52 9.03 -4.44
C PHE A 79 -3.70 8.26 -5.48
N LYS A 80 -3.99 6.95 -5.65
CA LYS A 80 -3.31 6.08 -6.61
C LYS A 80 -3.41 6.64 -8.03
N ALA A 81 -4.61 7.04 -8.45
CA ALA A 81 -4.82 7.65 -9.76
C ALA A 81 -4.03 8.96 -9.94
N GLY A 82 -3.94 9.79 -8.89
CA GLY A 82 -3.13 11.01 -8.90
C GLY A 82 -1.63 10.74 -9.05
N ILE A 83 -1.09 9.78 -8.31
CA ILE A 83 0.32 9.38 -8.40
C ILE A 83 0.68 8.82 -9.78
N GLU A 84 -0.20 8.00 -10.36
CA GLU A 84 -0.02 7.50 -11.72
C GLU A 84 0.04 8.63 -12.76
N GLN A 85 -0.76 9.69 -12.59
CA GLN A 85 -0.69 10.87 -13.45
C GLN A 85 0.64 11.61 -13.28
N VAL A 86 1.14 11.77 -12.06
CA VAL A 86 2.44 12.41 -11.79
C VAL A 86 3.57 11.66 -12.49
N PHE A 87 3.60 10.34 -12.44
CA PHE A 87 4.63 9.55 -13.13
C PHE A 87 4.55 9.66 -14.67
N LYS A 88 3.37 9.92 -15.24
CA LYS A 88 3.20 10.15 -16.69
C LYS A 88 3.76 11.51 -17.15
N VAL A 89 3.88 12.51 -16.27
CA VAL A 89 4.42 13.84 -16.62
C VAL A 89 5.86 13.76 -17.11
N LYS A 90 6.67 12.84 -16.59
CA LYS A 90 8.07 12.65 -17.02
C LYS A 90 8.23 12.24 -18.49
N ASN A 91 7.19 11.70 -19.12
CA ASN A 91 7.20 11.32 -20.54
C ASN A 91 6.82 12.48 -21.48
N ARG A 92 6.42 13.65 -20.96
CA ARG A 92 6.31 14.86 -21.76
C ARG A 92 7.66 15.56 -21.72
N GLY A 93 8.50 15.19 -22.68
CA GLY A 93 9.80 15.81 -22.90
C GLY A 93 9.69 17.33 -22.83
N VAL A 94 10.51 17.90 -21.96
CA VAL A 94 10.96 19.27 -22.09
C VAL A 94 11.72 19.34 -23.42
N ASN A 95 11.06 19.86 -24.46
CA ASN A 95 11.74 20.31 -25.67
C ASN A 95 12.37 21.66 -25.34
N PHE A 96 13.69 21.68 -25.13
CA PHE A 96 14.51 22.85 -25.41
C PHE A 96 15.09 22.71 -26.82
#